data_AF-A0A3B8ZA22-F1
#
_entry.id   AF-A0A3B8ZA22-F1
#
_cell.length_a   1.000
_cell.length_b   1.000
_cell.length_c   1.000
_cell.angle_alpha   90.00
_cell.angle_beta   90.00
_cell.angle_gamma   90.00
#
_symmetry.space_group_name_H-M   'P 1'
#
loop_
_entity.id
_entity.type
_entity.pdbx_description
1 polymer ?
#
loop_
_entity_poly.entity_id
_entity_poly.type
_entity_poly.pdbx_seq_one_letter_code
_entity_poly.pdbx_strand_id
1 'polypeptide(L)'
;METRSALYHDSGINQALGRPAETISESTQRRIQRAAEDVVRYMLFADEYPLAHPISGNTPYATNFQARANAGQQRDSKGRSLRDLDLQTRIFKYPCSYLIYSDAFQQLPPLMFQQVCRKLHEVLTAPEPVSGFERLAATDRQAILEILVETLPELFSDIRSDAQLSNGG
;
A
#
# COMPACT_ATOMS: atom_id res chain seq x y z
N MET A 1 -11.41 1.38 -14.71
CA MET A 1 -11.38 0.88 -16.11
C MET A 1 -10.25 1.51 -16.96
N GLU A 2 -9.32 2.29 -16.40
CA GLU A 2 -8.33 3.01 -17.22
C GLU A 2 -7.05 2.22 -17.55
N THR A 3 -6.62 1.29 -16.69
CA THR A 3 -5.34 0.58 -16.88
C THR A 3 -5.36 -0.36 -18.10
N ARG A 4 -6.52 -0.96 -18.40
CA ARG A 4 -6.68 -1.85 -19.56
C ARG A 4 -6.66 -1.06 -20.88
N SER A 5 -7.20 0.17 -20.89
CA SER A 5 -7.23 1.02 -22.08
C SER A 5 -5.87 1.65 -22.41
N ALA A 6 -5.02 1.89 -21.41
CA ALA A 6 -3.69 2.48 -21.62
C ALA A 6 -2.73 1.52 -22.35
N LEU A 7 -2.80 0.22 -22.05
CA LEU A 7 -1.95 -0.80 -22.70
C LEU A 7 -2.29 -0.99 -24.20
N TYR A 8 -3.55 -0.80 -24.60
CA TYR A 8 -3.94 -0.87 -26.02
C TYR A 8 -3.50 0.36 -26.84
N HIS A 9 -3.39 1.54 -26.21
CA HIS A 9 -2.93 2.75 -26.92
C HIS A 9 -1.43 2.71 -27.24
N ASP A 10 -0.61 2.11 -26.37
CA ASP A 10 0.84 2.05 -26.56
C ASP A 10 1.25 1.16 -27.74
N SER A 11 0.47 0.12 -28.08
CA SER A 11 0.75 -0.77 -29.22
C SER A 11 0.82 -0.03 -30.57
N GLY A 12 -0.13 0.88 -30.84
CA GLY A 12 -0.17 1.64 -32.10
C GLY A 12 0.93 2.70 -32.19
N ILE A 13 1.26 3.33 -31.06
CA ILE A 13 2.34 4.33 -30.97
C ILE A 13 3.71 3.67 -31.09
N ASN A 14 3.92 2.51 -30.47
CA ASN A 14 5.17 1.74 -30.59
C ASN A 14 5.43 1.30 -32.03
N GLN A 15 4.40 0.84 -32.74
CA GLN A 15 4.49 0.47 -34.14
C GLN A 15 4.84 1.67 -35.03
N ALA A 16 4.27 2.85 -34.77
CA ALA A 16 4.58 4.08 -35.49
C ALA A 16 5.99 4.64 -35.22
N LEU A 17 6.55 4.35 -34.03
CA LEU A 17 7.88 4.81 -33.61
C LEU A 17 9.00 3.76 -33.82
N GLY A 18 8.69 2.60 -34.42
CA GLY A 18 9.65 1.52 -34.64
C GLY A 18 10.16 0.86 -33.35
N ARG A 19 9.37 0.93 -32.27
CA ARG A 19 9.70 0.36 -30.95
C ARG A 19 9.06 -1.02 -30.78
N PRO A 20 9.65 -1.91 -29.97
CA PRO A 20 9.01 -3.18 -29.60
C PRO A 20 7.60 -2.96 -29.05
N ALA A 21 6.65 -3.83 -29.40
CA ALA A 21 5.22 -3.70 -29.05
C ALA A 21 4.98 -3.57 -27.52
N GLU A 22 5.89 -4.10 -26.71
CA GLU A 22 5.85 -4.08 -25.24
C GLU A 22 6.52 -2.84 -24.62
N THR A 23 7.00 -1.89 -25.42
CA THR A 23 7.69 -0.71 -24.89
C THR A 23 6.69 0.22 -24.20
N ILE A 24 6.73 0.31 -22.88
CA ILE A 24 5.90 1.27 -22.16
C ILE A 24 6.50 2.66 -22.37
N SER A 25 5.69 3.60 -22.87
CA SER A 25 6.18 4.97 -23.03
C SER A 25 6.47 5.59 -21.66
N GLU A 26 7.45 6.50 -21.57
CA GLU A 26 7.71 7.22 -20.31
C GLU A 26 6.45 7.92 -19.77
N SER A 27 5.58 8.38 -20.68
CA SER A 27 4.32 9.02 -20.32
C SER A 27 3.35 8.04 -19.65
N THR A 28 3.25 6.81 -20.17
CA THR A 28 2.44 5.72 -19.59
C THR A 28 3.00 5.32 -18.23
N GLN A 29 4.33 5.18 -18.12
CA GLN A 29 4.98 4.85 -16.85
C GLN A 29 4.71 5.92 -15.78
N ARG A 30 4.83 7.21 -16.11
CA ARG A 30 4.50 8.31 -15.18
C ARG A 30 3.04 8.29 -14.73
N ARG A 31 2.10 7.94 -15.63
CA ARG A 31 0.68 7.82 -15.28
C ARG A 31 0.43 6.67 -14.31
N ILE A 32 1.05 5.52 -14.55
CA ILE A 32 0.95 4.36 -13.64
C ILE A 32 1.55 4.72 -12.27
N GLN A 33 2.71 5.37 -12.24
CA GLN A 33 3.36 5.77 -10.99
C GLN A 33 2.48 6.71 -10.17
N ARG A 34 1.85 7.72 -10.80
CA ARG A 34 0.92 8.63 -10.12
C ARG A 34 -0.29 7.89 -9.56
N ALA A 35 -0.90 7.02 -10.37
CA ALA A 35 -2.02 6.21 -9.90
C ALA A 35 -1.61 5.29 -8.72
N ALA A 36 -0.41 4.72 -8.77
CA ALA A 36 0.12 3.89 -7.69
C ALA A 36 0.32 4.71 -6.41
N GLU A 37 0.85 5.93 -6.53
CA GLU A 37 0.97 6.86 -5.42
C GLU A 37 -0.39 7.18 -4.80
N ASP A 38 -1.42 7.45 -5.60
CA ASP A 38 -2.80 7.69 -5.10
C ASP A 38 -3.35 6.48 -4.31
N VAL A 39 -3.09 5.26 -4.80
CA VAL A 39 -3.44 4.04 -4.05
C VAL A 39 -2.70 3.98 -2.73
N VAL A 40 -1.40 4.25 -2.69
CA VAL A 40 -0.61 4.25 -1.45
C VAL A 40 -1.08 5.34 -0.48
N ARG A 41 -1.43 6.54 -0.97
CA ARG A 41 -1.99 7.61 -0.15
C ARG A 41 -3.28 7.17 0.55
N TYR A 42 -4.17 6.52 -0.18
CA TYR A 42 -5.40 5.97 0.40
C TYR A 42 -5.11 4.82 1.37
N MET A 43 -4.20 3.90 1.00
CA MET A 43 -3.86 2.76 1.86
C MET A 43 -3.16 3.18 3.14
N LEU A 44 -2.39 4.27 3.16
CA LEU A 44 -1.71 4.78 4.35
C LEU A 44 -2.44 5.93 5.04
N PHE A 45 -3.70 6.19 4.65
CA PHE A 45 -4.50 7.27 5.24
C PHE A 45 -3.75 8.61 5.29
N ALA A 46 -3.00 8.93 4.24
CA ALA A 46 -2.08 10.09 4.21
C ALA A 46 -2.80 11.44 4.46
N ASP A 47 -4.07 11.50 4.09
CA ASP A 47 -4.95 12.67 4.26
C ASP A 47 -5.99 12.51 5.39
N GLU A 48 -5.83 11.53 6.29
CA GLU A 48 -6.76 11.35 7.41
C GLU A 48 -6.78 12.58 8.31
N TYR A 49 -8.00 13.06 8.55
CA TYR A 49 -8.23 14.13 9.50
C TYR A 49 -8.39 13.55 10.91
N PRO A 50 -7.72 14.12 11.93
CA PRO A 50 -7.87 13.65 13.30
C PRO A 50 -9.33 13.68 13.75
N LEU A 51 -9.73 12.70 14.56
CA LEU A 51 -11.05 12.73 15.17
C LEU A 51 -11.10 13.87 16.19
N ALA A 52 -12.01 14.82 15.96
CA ALA A 52 -12.21 15.94 16.88
C ALA A 52 -12.80 15.50 18.23
N HIS A 53 -13.56 14.40 18.23
CA HIS A 53 -14.17 13.82 19.42
C HIS A 53 -14.11 12.29 19.34
N PRO A 54 -13.90 11.59 20.47
CA PRO A 54 -13.91 10.13 20.50
C PRO A 54 -15.23 9.55 20.00
N ILE A 55 -15.14 8.49 19.20
CA ILE A 55 -16.31 7.73 18.77
C ILE A 55 -16.64 6.73 19.89
N SER A 56 -17.74 6.98 20.60
CA SER A 56 -18.19 6.15 21.70
C SER A 56 -19.33 5.22 21.27
N GLY A 57 -19.24 3.95 21.67
CA GLY A 57 -20.24 2.92 21.38
C GLY A 57 -19.55 1.60 21.13
N ASN A 58 -19.56 0.71 22.13
CA ASN A 58 -19.04 -0.64 21.96
C ASN A 58 -20.05 -1.46 21.14
N THR A 59 -20.05 -1.23 19.83
CA THR A 59 -20.98 -1.89 18.94
C THR A 59 -20.50 -3.32 18.68
N PRO A 60 -21.41 -4.31 18.61
CA PRO A 60 -21.06 -5.66 18.14
C PRO A 60 -20.32 -5.65 16.79
N TYR A 61 -20.53 -4.61 15.98
CA TYR A 61 -19.80 -4.40 14.74
C TYR A 61 -18.29 -4.21 14.95
N ALA A 62 -17.86 -3.34 15.87
CA ALA A 62 -16.43 -3.09 16.12
C ALA A 62 -15.71 -4.37 16.58
N THR A 63 -16.31 -5.11 17.51
CA THR A 63 -15.80 -6.40 17.98
C THR A 63 -15.72 -7.41 16.83
N ASN A 64 -16.79 -7.57 16.05
CA ASN A 64 -16.82 -8.49 14.92
C ASN A 64 -15.83 -8.10 13.82
N PHE A 65 -15.63 -6.79 13.60
CA PHE A 65 -14.69 -6.27 12.63
C PHE A 65 -13.24 -6.62 13.01
N GLN A 66 -12.85 -6.41 14.27
CA GLN A 66 -11.51 -6.77 14.77
C GLN A 66 -11.31 -8.28 14.86
N ALA A 67 -12.37 -9.05 15.17
CA ALA A 67 -12.31 -10.52 15.25
C ALA A 67 -11.99 -11.16 13.88
N ARG A 68 -12.35 -10.53 12.76
CA ARG A 68 -11.97 -11.00 11.41
C ARG A 68 -10.45 -11.09 11.21
N ALA A 69 -9.66 -10.27 11.92
CA ALA A 69 -8.21 -10.38 11.88
C ALA A 69 -7.73 -11.75 12.38
N ASN A 70 -8.38 -12.31 13.39
CA ASN A 70 -8.02 -13.60 13.97
C ASN A 70 -8.36 -14.75 13.03
N ALA A 71 -9.51 -14.68 12.35
CA ALA A 71 -9.95 -15.70 11.41
C ALA A 71 -9.04 -15.80 10.17
N GLY A 72 -8.47 -14.67 9.74
CA GLY A 72 -7.57 -14.60 8.58
C GLY A 72 -6.08 -14.64 8.90
N GLN A 73 -5.67 -14.86 10.17
CA GLN A 73 -4.25 -14.76 10.60
C GLN A 73 -3.60 -13.40 10.23
N GLN A 74 -4.39 -12.32 10.23
CA GLN A 74 -3.96 -10.94 9.94
C GLN A 74 -3.49 -10.23 11.21
N ARG A 75 -2.80 -10.97 12.08
CA ARG A 75 -2.13 -10.48 13.28
C ARG A 75 -0.68 -10.91 13.23
N ASP A 76 0.20 -9.99 13.55
CA ASP A 76 1.62 -10.31 13.70
C ASP A 76 1.89 -11.08 15.00
N SER A 77 3.14 -11.51 15.19
CA SER A 77 3.61 -12.20 16.40
C SER A 77 3.45 -11.38 17.68
N LYS A 78 3.32 -10.05 17.58
CA LYS A 78 3.04 -9.13 18.69
C LYS A 78 1.54 -8.93 18.94
N GLY A 79 0.68 -9.62 18.18
CA GLY A 79 -0.77 -9.56 18.28
C GLY A 79 -1.40 -8.30 17.68
N ARG A 80 -0.66 -7.50 16.90
CA ARG A 80 -1.13 -6.25 16.26
C ARG A 80 -1.81 -6.56 14.93
N SER A 81 -2.85 -5.79 14.57
CA SER A 81 -3.53 -5.88 13.27
C SER A 81 -3.84 -4.50 12.69
N LEU A 82 -3.84 -4.39 11.36
CA LEU A 82 -4.37 -3.22 10.65
C LEU A 82 -5.89 -3.03 10.84
N ARG A 83 -6.58 -4.03 11.39
CA ARG A 83 -7.99 -3.90 11.80
C ARG A 83 -8.16 -3.34 13.21
N ASP A 84 -7.09 -3.16 13.98
CA ASP A 84 -7.19 -2.63 15.33
C ASP A 84 -7.66 -1.18 15.30
N LEU A 85 -8.72 -0.89 16.07
CA LEU A 85 -9.32 0.44 16.13
C LEU A 85 -8.78 1.23 17.33
N ASP A 86 -8.61 2.54 17.14
CA ASP A 86 -8.26 3.49 18.21
C ASP A 86 -9.53 4.18 18.72
N LEU A 87 -10.30 4.79 17.81
CA LEU A 87 -11.56 5.52 18.03
C LEU A 87 -11.49 6.69 19.02
N GLN A 88 -10.32 7.00 19.58
CA GLN A 88 -10.10 8.16 20.44
C GLN A 88 -9.60 9.34 19.62
N THR A 89 -8.52 9.11 18.86
CA THR A 89 -7.82 10.17 18.10
C THR A 89 -7.88 9.96 16.59
N ARG A 90 -8.12 8.72 16.16
CA ARG A 90 -8.20 8.26 14.77
C ARG A 90 -9.03 6.99 14.66
N ILE A 91 -9.41 6.58 13.45
CA ILE A 91 -10.23 5.37 13.28
C ILE A 91 -9.41 4.12 13.57
N PHE A 92 -8.28 3.96 12.88
CA PHE A 92 -7.40 2.80 13.00
C PHE A 92 -6.20 3.11 13.89
N LYS A 93 -5.81 2.14 14.72
CA LYS A 93 -4.64 2.26 15.60
C LYS A 93 -3.34 2.37 14.80
N TYR A 94 -3.26 1.70 13.66
CA TYR A 94 -2.17 1.84 12.70
C TYR A 94 -2.78 2.43 11.43
N PRO A 95 -2.36 3.62 10.97
CA PRO A 95 -2.91 4.29 9.78
C PRO A 95 -2.48 3.57 8.49
N CYS A 96 -2.97 2.34 8.33
CA CYS A 96 -2.92 1.59 7.09
C CYS A 96 -4.22 0.78 6.95
N SER A 97 -4.85 0.87 5.78
CA SER A 97 -6.13 0.25 5.51
C SER A 97 -6.03 -1.27 5.46
N TYR A 98 -6.91 -1.95 6.20
CA TYR A 98 -7.07 -3.40 6.10
C TYR A 98 -7.45 -3.88 4.69
N LEU A 99 -7.87 -2.98 3.78
CA LEU A 99 -8.18 -3.33 2.39
C LEU A 99 -6.95 -3.76 1.59
N ILE A 100 -5.75 -3.56 2.13
CA ILE A 100 -4.52 -4.14 1.57
C ILE A 100 -4.58 -5.68 1.47
N TYR A 101 -5.40 -6.33 2.32
CA TYR A 101 -5.65 -7.77 2.27
C TYR A 101 -6.81 -8.19 1.36
N SER A 102 -7.44 -7.26 0.64
CA SER A 102 -8.58 -7.58 -0.21
C SER A 102 -8.14 -8.18 -1.55
N ASP A 103 -8.99 -9.04 -2.12
CA ASP A 103 -8.80 -9.57 -3.47
C ASP A 103 -8.60 -8.45 -4.50
N ALA A 104 -9.31 -7.33 -4.35
CA ALA A 104 -9.19 -6.19 -5.24
C ALA A 104 -7.79 -5.55 -5.24
N PHE A 105 -7.12 -5.53 -4.07
CA PHE A 105 -5.74 -5.06 -3.97
C PHE A 105 -4.76 -6.08 -4.56
N GLN A 106 -4.95 -7.37 -4.23
CA GLN A 106 -4.08 -8.45 -4.73
C GLN A 106 -4.19 -8.68 -6.24
N GLN A 107 -5.32 -8.33 -6.84
CA GLN A 107 -5.58 -8.44 -8.28
C GLN A 107 -5.27 -7.16 -9.07
N LEU A 108 -4.57 -6.19 -8.45
CA LEU A 108 -4.05 -5.04 -9.20
C LEU A 108 -3.20 -5.52 -10.39
N PRO A 109 -3.25 -4.82 -11.54
CA PRO A 109 -2.40 -5.16 -12.67
C PRO A 109 -0.91 -5.23 -12.26
N PRO A 110 -0.11 -6.21 -12.74
CA PRO A 110 1.22 -6.48 -12.19
C PRO A 110 2.14 -5.26 -12.10
N LEU A 111 2.18 -4.44 -13.14
CA LEU A 111 2.99 -3.22 -13.18
C LEU A 111 2.53 -2.18 -12.13
N MET A 112 1.22 -2.05 -11.94
CA MET A 112 0.65 -1.16 -10.93
C MET A 112 0.97 -1.70 -9.52
N PHE A 113 0.77 -2.99 -9.30
CA PHE A 113 1.07 -3.64 -8.03
C PHE A 113 2.54 -3.46 -7.63
N GLN A 114 3.47 -3.67 -8.56
CA GLN A 114 4.89 -3.46 -8.32
C GLN A 114 5.23 -2.01 -7.93
N GLN A 115 4.62 -1.02 -8.61
CA GLN A 115 4.83 0.40 -8.26
C GLN A 115 4.23 0.73 -6.89
N VAL A 116 3.07 0.18 -6.55
CA VAL A 116 2.44 0.32 -5.23
C VAL A 116 3.35 -0.27 -4.15
N CYS A 117 3.86 -1.49 -4.34
CA CYS A 117 4.76 -2.15 -3.38
C CYS A 117 6.05 -1.34 -3.17
N ARG A 118 6.67 -0.85 -4.25
CA ARG A 118 7.86 0.02 -4.17
C ARG A 118 7.58 1.30 -3.40
N LYS A 119 6.51 2.02 -3.74
CA LYS A 119 6.19 3.29 -3.10
C LYS A 119 5.78 3.09 -1.64
N LEU A 120 5.06 2.02 -1.32
CA LEU A 120 4.70 1.66 0.05
C LEU A 120 5.96 1.40 0.89
N HIS A 121 6.89 0.59 0.38
CA HIS A 121 8.16 0.33 1.04
C HIS A 121 9.00 1.61 1.22
N GLU A 122 9.12 2.43 0.17
CA GLU A 122 9.78 3.74 0.22
C GLU A 122 9.24 4.60 1.37
N VAL A 123 7.92 4.80 1.43
CA VAL A 123 7.29 5.62 2.47
C VAL A 123 7.56 5.04 3.86
N LEU A 124 7.39 3.73 4.05
CA LEU A 124 7.49 3.09 5.37
C LEU A 124 8.93 3.01 5.91
N THR A 125 9.92 2.94 5.03
CA THR A 125 11.35 2.82 5.41
C THR A 125 12.11 4.14 5.37
N ALA A 126 11.52 5.20 4.83
CA ALA A 126 12.21 6.49 4.71
C ALA A 126 12.62 7.04 6.09
N PRO A 127 13.87 7.53 6.22
CA PRO A 127 14.35 8.11 7.48
C PRO A 127 13.53 9.37 7.84
N GLU A 128 13.22 10.18 6.84
CA GLU A 128 12.38 11.37 6.95
C GLU A 128 11.04 11.16 6.24
N PRO A 129 9.96 11.85 6.64
CA PRO A 129 8.67 11.74 5.97
C PRO A 129 8.78 12.10 4.48
N VAL A 130 8.25 11.22 3.63
CA VAL A 130 8.14 11.45 2.19
C VAL A 130 7.07 12.52 1.94
N SER A 131 7.30 13.40 0.97
CA SER A 131 6.33 14.42 0.55
C SER A 131 4.94 13.80 0.33
N GLY A 132 3.91 14.41 0.91
CA GLY A 132 2.54 13.94 0.88
C GLY A 132 2.19 12.88 1.93
N PHE A 133 3.14 12.40 2.74
CA PHE A 133 2.93 11.43 3.83
C PHE A 133 3.41 11.97 5.19
N GLU A 134 3.50 13.30 5.35
CA GLU A 134 4.11 13.97 6.49
C GLU A 134 3.40 13.68 7.82
N ARG A 135 2.10 13.37 7.75
CA ARG A 135 1.30 13.01 8.93
C ARG A 135 1.60 11.63 9.49
N LEU A 136 2.29 10.78 8.73
CA LEU A 136 2.60 9.42 9.12
C LEU A 136 3.84 9.39 10.01
N ALA A 137 3.63 9.36 11.33
CA ALA A 137 4.71 9.34 12.32
C ALA A 137 5.65 8.16 12.13
N ALA A 138 6.94 8.33 12.44
CA ALA A 138 7.96 7.28 12.26
C ALA A 138 7.61 5.97 12.99
N THR A 139 7.01 6.06 14.19
CA THR A 139 6.54 4.90 14.95
C THR A 139 5.41 4.15 14.26
N ASP A 140 4.49 4.88 13.61
CA ASP A 140 3.41 4.27 12.84
C ASP A 140 3.97 3.57 11.59
N ARG A 141 4.90 4.23 10.87
CA ARG A 141 5.58 3.63 9.70
C ARG A 141 6.26 2.31 10.04
N GLN A 142 7.03 2.31 11.12
CA GLN A 142 7.70 1.11 11.61
C GLN A 142 6.71 0.00 12.00
N ALA A 143 5.65 0.35 12.75
CA ALA A 143 4.65 -0.63 13.16
C ALA A 143 3.92 -1.25 11.97
N ILE A 144 3.54 -0.43 10.98
CA ILE A 144 2.88 -0.90 9.75
C ILE A 144 3.82 -1.83 8.97
N LEU A 145 5.09 -1.45 8.81
CA LEU A 145 6.08 -2.27 8.10
C LEU A 145 6.23 -3.65 8.75
N GLU A 146 6.41 -3.69 10.07
CA GLU A 146 6.52 -4.96 10.81
C GLU A 146 5.28 -5.84 10.65
N ILE A 147 4.09 -5.25 10.80
CA ILE A 147 2.82 -5.98 10.61
C ILE A 147 2.75 -6.56 9.20
N LEU A 148 3.03 -5.76 8.17
CA LEU A 148 2.93 -6.20 6.77
C LEU A 148 3.98 -7.25 6.42
N VAL A 149 5.21 -7.14 6.93
CA VAL A 149 6.25 -8.15 6.68
C VAL A 149 5.85 -9.51 7.24
N GLU A 150 5.19 -9.56 8.39
CA GLU A 150 4.75 -10.83 9.01
C GLU A 150 3.43 -11.35 8.43
N THR A 151 2.49 -10.46 8.08
CA THR A 151 1.12 -10.85 7.70
C THR A 151 0.86 -10.85 6.18
N LEU A 152 1.74 -10.23 5.39
CA LEU A 152 1.65 -10.16 3.93
C LEU A 152 3.06 -10.14 3.29
N PRO A 153 3.88 -11.19 3.51
CA PRO A 153 5.30 -11.19 3.15
C PRO A 153 5.57 -11.02 1.65
N GLU A 154 4.62 -11.39 0.78
CA GLU A 154 4.68 -11.25 -0.68
C GLU A 154 4.75 -9.79 -1.13
N LEU A 155 4.31 -8.84 -0.30
CA LEU A 155 4.29 -7.42 -0.64
C LEU A 155 5.69 -6.85 -0.88
N PHE A 156 6.71 -7.43 -0.24
CA PHE A 156 8.10 -6.95 -0.26
C PHE A 156 9.11 -8.02 -0.71
N SER A 157 8.66 -9.16 -1.26
CA SER A 157 9.57 -10.23 -1.73
C SER A 157 10.58 -9.73 -2.76
N ASP A 158 10.09 -8.97 -3.74
CA ASP A 158 10.89 -8.54 -4.89
C ASP A 158 11.91 -7.48 -4.47
N ILE A 159 11.51 -6.56 -3.58
CA ILE A 159 12.36 -5.47 -3.08
C ILE A 159 13.50 -6.02 -2.22
N ARG A 160 13.23 -7.02 -1.38
CA ARG A 160 14.27 -7.67 -0.57
C ARG A 160 15.28 -8.42 -1.44
N SER A 161 14.82 -9.00 -2.55
CA SER A 161 15.68 -9.70 -3.50
C SER A 161 16.64 -8.73 -4.22
N ASP A 162 16.15 -7.56 -4.64
CA ASP A 162 16.97 -6.50 -5.25
C ASP A 162 18.07 -6.01 -4.28
N ALA A 163 17.72 -5.80 -3.00
CA ALA A 163 18.66 -5.31 -1.98
C ALA A 163 19.77 -6.32 -1.63
N GLN A 164 19.47 -7.62 -1.70
CA GLN A 164 20.47 -8.67 -1.49
C GLN A 164 21.46 -8.78 -2.65
N LEU A 165 21.02 -8.52 -3.88
CA LEU A 165 21.88 -8.49 -5.06
C LEU A 165 22.83 -7.28 -5.08
N SER A 166 22.39 -6.12 -4.58
CA SER A 166 23.23 -4.91 -4.52
C SER A 166 24.32 -4.93 -3.44
N ASN A 167 24.18 -5.77 -2.41
CA ASN A 167 25.15 -5.88 -1.31
C ASN A 167 26.16 -7.03 -1.49
N GLY A 168 26.09 -7.75 -2.61
CA GLY A 168 26.94 -8.91 -2.94
C GLY A 168 27.98 -8.68 -4.03
N GLY A 169 28.29 -7.42 -4.38
CA GLY A 169 29.24 -7.02 -5.43
C GLY A 169 30.48 -6.32 -4.89
#